data_AF-A0A382GAQ1-F1
#
_entry.id   AF-A0A382GAQ1-F1
#
_cell.length_a   1.000
_cell.length_b   1.000
_cell.length_c   1.000
_cell.angle_alpha   90.00
_cell.angle_beta   90.00
_cell.angle_gamma   90.00
#
_symmetry.space_group_name_H-M   'P 1'
#
loop_
_entity.id
_entity.type
_entity.pdbx_description
1 polymer ?
#
loop_
_entity_poly.entity_id
_entity_poly.type
_entity_poly.pdbx_seq_one_letter_code
_entity_poly.pdbx_strand_id
1 'polypeptide(L)'
;MGETGTPPTYTIAQANAKIEQVTSSFVALSSLDGLTAVMFVDGAGSFWGTQFVALGFAASNAEYQGKYTHSNETWTFDKKITFEGGYTETAITPITFTNATWLSTMKKTFENGPGTEDDHTEVRGLWVWSPDSGKGYDIKKNSIENPTDGSGTNGIIVRTNKTVTPTDFPAELHCVQQCLTAALLNASIQAAVGGAAGATVASPFAEENFGVLKGTSDANEKGRMFPGILATNVKKYTTSGLKVLDAAGTELSVAASVTSESQLKAAKFFWPWDDGASFSQQLSHGIGTGSLLSEADLAKIECKKNTDGTYQDEHPEFDAGAKRYCPDLLMDPSVDVSSWYEVRVGPNSWDRQRFLKDQATSAYVAFTPPTRLYYDVWDETKYGTDAGKTISLDYQGFGELHGIPGEVIDTRTGESKGQFIEEWSQYYRYVQRFMIEPSASGVAPKLSEGGSSTTTYDVKALQGEEWLLKKPSSFTPLTMSGTEADLPAVSVLVDISPNG
;
A
#
# COMPACT_ATOMS: atom_id res chain seq x y z
N MET A 1 -20.23 17.78 29.69
CA MET A 1 -20.77 19.10 29.28
C MET A 1 -21.87 18.81 28.28
N GLY A 2 -23.13 19.18 28.57
CA GLY A 2 -24.21 18.99 27.60
C GLY A 2 -24.10 20.06 26.53
N GLU A 3 -23.99 19.68 25.26
CA GLU A 3 -23.97 20.63 24.16
C GLU A 3 -25.28 21.43 24.12
N THR A 4 -25.21 22.75 24.32
CA THR A 4 -26.35 23.66 24.18
C THR A 4 -26.30 24.29 22.78
N GLY A 5 -27.26 23.93 21.92
CA GLY A 5 -27.40 24.46 20.57
C GLY A 5 -28.39 23.63 19.74
N THR A 6 -28.88 24.17 18.62
CA THR A 6 -29.55 23.31 17.61
C THR A 6 -28.46 22.50 16.93
N PRO A 7 -28.52 21.15 16.93
CA PRO A 7 -27.52 20.35 16.27
C PRO A 7 -27.40 20.72 14.79
N PRO A 8 -26.18 20.85 14.24
CA PRO A 8 -26.00 21.09 12.81
C PRO A 8 -26.56 19.91 12.02
N THR A 9 -27.12 20.21 10.85
CA THR A 9 -27.65 19.20 9.93
C THR A 9 -26.77 19.09 8.70
N TYR A 10 -26.55 17.86 8.24
CA TYR A 10 -25.63 17.56 7.15
C TYR A 10 -26.34 16.83 6.01
N THR A 11 -25.88 17.07 4.79
CA THR A 11 -26.21 16.26 3.61
C THR A 11 -25.00 15.45 3.17
N ILE A 12 -25.25 14.31 2.52
CA ILE A 12 -24.20 13.53 1.86
C ILE A 12 -24.12 13.99 0.40
N ALA A 13 -22.97 14.49 0.00
CA ALA A 13 -22.64 14.74 -1.39
C ALA A 13 -21.74 13.60 -1.90
N GLN A 14 -21.98 13.13 -3.12
CA GLN A 14 -21.21 12.02 -3.71
C GLN A 14 -20.53 12.49 -5.00
N ALA A 15 -19.23 12.21 -5.12
CA ALA A 15 -18.46 12.34 -6.35
C ALA A 15 -18.56 11.06 -7.19
N ASN A 16 -18.51 11.20 -8.52
CA ASN A 16 -18.47 10.05 -9.44
C ASN A 16 -17.05 9.51 -9.67
N ALA A 17 -16.05 10.27 -9.25
CA ALA A 17 -14.64 9.91 -9.31
C ALA A 17 -13.98 10.14 -7.96
N LYS A 18 -12.94 9.35 -7.68
CA LYS A 18 -12.02 9.52 -6.57
C LYS A 18 -10.73 10.16 -7.08
N ILE A 19 -10.26 11.21 -6.43
CA ILE A 19 -8.92 11.78 -6.68
C ILE A 19 -7.99 11.33 -5.55
N GLU A 20 -6.88 10.69 -5.91
CA GLU A 20 -5.81 10.32 -4.98
C GLU A 20 -4.56 11.11 -5.32
N GLN A 21 -3.92 11.71 -4.31
CA GLN A 21 -2.57 12.22 -4.43
C GLN A 21 -1.61 11.12 -4.00
N VAL A 22 -0.71 10.74 -4.89
CA VAL A 22 0.40 9.85 -4.60
C VAL A 22 1.60 10.69 -4.23
N THR A 23 2.25 10.38 -3.11
CA THR A 23 3.49 11.03 -2.68
C THR A 23 4.59 9.98 -2.55
N SER A 24 5.73 10.25 -3.17
CA SER A 24 6.97 9.48 -3.04
C SER A 24 7.88 10.13 -2.01
N SER A 25 8.38 9.32 -1.08
CA SER A 25 9.43 9.65 -0.13
C SER A 25 10.56 8.62 -0.19
N PHE A 26 11.69 8.92 0.43
CA PHE A 26 12.84 8.02 0.47
C PHE A 26 13.19 7.66 1.92
N VAL A 27 13.56 6.40 2.14
CA VAL A 27 14.03 5.91 3.44
C VAL A 27 15.36 5.17 3.27
N ALA A 28 16.24 5.25 4.26
CA ALA A 28 17.49 4.48 4.26
C ALA A 28 17.21 2.98 4.49
N LEU A 29 18.03 2.08 3.96
CA LEU A 29 17.92 0.64 4.25
C LEU A 29 18.09 0.35 5.76
N SER A 30 18.92 1.12 6.46
CA SER A 30 19.10 1.02 7.91
C SER A 30 17.81 1.29 8.69
N SER A 31 16.81 1.98 8.12
CA SER A 31 15.50 2.15 8.76
C SER A 31 14.64 0.88 8.76
N LEU A 32 15.07 -0.17 8.05
CA LEU A 32 14.44 -1.48 8.06
C LEU A 32 15.07 -2.42 9.10
N ASP A 33 16.02 -1.94 9.91
CA ASP A 33 16.71 -2.74 10.93
C ASP A 33 15.73 -3.40 11.90
N GLY A 34 15.91 -4.70 12.10
CA GLY A 34 15.08 -5.51 13.00
C GLY A 34 13.65 -5.76 12.52
N LEU A 35 13.15 -5.07 11.50
CA LEU A 35 11.81 -5.30 10.97
C LEU A 35 11.66 -6.71 10.43
N THR A 36 10.47 -7.28 10.63
CA THR A 36 10.08 -8.52 9.96
C THR A 36 10.12 -8.28 8.45
N ALA A 37 10.87 -9.10 7.73
CA ALA A 37 10.99 -9.07 6.28
C ALA A 37 10.48 -10.40 5.70
N VAL A 38 9.48 -10.30 4.83
CA VAL A 38 8.91 -11.42 4.06
C VAL A 38 9.33 -11.26 2.61
N MET A 39 9.91 -12.30 2.03
CA MET A 39 10.36 -12.32 0.64
C MET A 39 9.83 -13.55 -0.08
N PHE A 40 9.28 -13.35 -1.28
CA PHE A 40 9.09 -14.45 -2.23
C PHE A 40 10.42 -14.78 -2.93
N VAL A 41 10.80 -16.06 -2.87
CA VAL A 41 12.00 -16.59 -3.52
C VAL A 41 11.57 -17.51 -4.65
N ASP A 42 11.95 -17.15 -5.87
CA ASP A 42 11.77 -17.96 -7.08
C ASP A 42 12.92 -18.96 -7.25
N GLY A 43 13.09 -19.84 -6.26
CA GLY A 43 14.22 -20.79 -6.20
C GLY A 43 14.20 -21.85 -7.31
N ALA A 44 13.03 -22.13 -7.90
CA ALA A 44 12.90 -23.01 -9.08
C ALA A 44 12.98 -22.23 -10.41
N GLY A 45 13.08 -20.89 -10.36
CA GLY A 45 13.11 -20.04 -11.52
C GLY A 45 14.34 -20.29 -12.40
N SER A 46 14.15 -20.37 -13.72
CA SER A 46 15.23 -20.54 -14.68
C SER A 46 16.15 -19.32 -14.76
N PHE A 47 15.68 -18.16 -14.31
CA PHE A 47 16.43 -16.92 -14.36
C PHE A 47 17.27 -16.70 -13.10
N TRP A 48 16.67 -16.46 -11.93
CA TRP A 48 17.41 -16.17 -10.68
C TRP A 48 17.56 -17.35 -9.72
N GLY A 49 17.00 -18.52 -10.03
CA GLY A 49 16.91 -19.64 -9.08
C GLY A 49 18.27 -20.16 -8.62
N THR A 50 19.26 -20.24 -9.50
CA THR A 50 20.61 -20.72 -9.12
C THR A 50 21.31 -19.75 -8.16
N GLN A 51 21.11 -18.44 -8.32
CA GLN A 51 21.64 -17.42 -7.41
C GLN A 51 20.96 -17.50 -6.04
N PHE A 52 19.64 -17.69 -6.00
CA PHE A 52 18.93 -17.91 -4.72
C PHE A 52 19.40 -19.18 -4.00
N VAL A 53 19.59 -20.28 -4.72
CA VAL A 53 20.13 -21.52 -4.14
C VAL A 53 21.56 -21.31 -3.62
N ALA A 54 22.37 -20.52 -4.31
CA ALA A 54 23.72 -20.16 -3.85
C ALA A 54 23.71 -19.32 -2.55
N LEU A 55 22.65 -18.56 -2.29
CA LEU A 55 22.44 -17.87 -1.00
C LEU A 55 21.95 -18.80 0.12
N GLY A 56 21.60 -20.04 -0.19
CA GLY A 56 21.14 -21.05 0.77
C GLY A 56 19.63 -21.34 0.74
N PHE A 57 18.88 -20.74 -0.17
CA PHE A 57 17.45 -21.05 -0.34
C PHE A 57 17.24 -22.41 -1.03
N ALA A 58 16.06 -23.01 -0.81
CA ALA A 58 15.68 -24.23 -1.51
C ALA A 58 15.47 -23.98 -3.01
N ALA A 59 15.74 -25.00 -3.83
CA ALA A 59 15.44 -25.01 -5.27
C ALA A 59 13.94 -25.19 -5.57
N SER A 60 13.11 -24.39 -4.89
CA SER A 60 11.65 -24.40 -4.96
C SER A 60 11.11 -23.03 -4.65
N ASN A 61 9.99 -22.68 -5.26
CA ASN A 61 9.34 -21.40 -5.02
C ASN A 61 8.67 -21.41 -3.65
N ALA A 62 8.97 -20.39 -2.83
CA ALA A 62 8.41 -20.26 -1.50
C ALA A 62 8.55 -18.83 -0.97
N GLU A 63 7.74 -18.50 0.02
CA GLU A 63 7.93 -17.30 0.83
C GLU A 63 8.74 -17.62 2.08
N TYR A 64 9.63 -16.70 2.44
CA TYR A 64 10.48 -16.79 3.61
C TYR A 64 10.31 -15.55 4.46
N GLN A 65 10.34 -15.74 5.77
CA GLN A 65 10.30 -14.67 6.76
C GLN A 65 11.60 -14.63 7.55
N GLY A 66 12.03 -13.40 7.84
CA GLY A 66 13.30 -13.12 8.47
C GLY A 66 13.40 -11.66 8.91
N LYS A 67 14.63 -11.16 8.98
CA LYS A 67 14.93 -9.75 9.26
C LYS A 67 16.25 -9.31 8.63
N TYR A 68 16.39 -8.00 8.48
CA TYR A 68 17.66 -7.33 8.25
C TYR A 68 18.26 -6.87 9.59
N THR A 69 19.56 -7.04 9.78
CA THR A 69 20.31 -6.51 10.92
C THR A 69 21.33 -5.51 10.40
N HIS A 70 21.12 -4.23 10.68
CA HIS A 70 21.93 -3.14 10.16
C HIS A 70 23.36 -3.15 10.69
N SER A 71 23.54 -3.46 11.98
CA SER A 71 24.86 -3.40 12.65
C SER A 71 25.94 -4.28 12.00
N ASN A 72 25.54 -5.31 11.26
CA ASN A 72 26.42 -6.21 10.51
C ASN A 72 25.93 -6.45 9.07
N GLU A 73 25.03 -5.60 8.57
CA GLU A 73 24.44 -5.66 7.23
C GLU A 73 24.00 -7.06 6.78
N THR A 74 23.38 -7.80 7.70
CA THR A 74 23.06 -9.22 7.50
C THR A 74 21.56 -9.45 7.39
N TRP A 75 21.16 -10.23 6.39
CA TRP A 75 19.82 -10.77 6.25
C TRP A 75 19.79 -12.18 6.83
N THR A 76 18.80 -12.47 7.66
CA THR A 76 18.57 -13.81 8.23
C THR A 76 17.12 -14.20 8.05
N PHE A 77 16.86 -15.30 7.35
CA PHE A 77 15.54 -15.90 7.15
C PHE A 77 15.48 -17.23 7.89
N ASP A 78 14.59 -17.34 8.87
CA ASP A 78 14.48 -18.49 9.78
C ASP A 78 13.12 -19.17 9.75
N LYS A 79 12.20 -18.68 8.90
CA LYS A 79 10.88 -19.26 8.68
C LYS A 79 10.56 -19.39 7.20
N LYS A 80 9.81 -20.44 6.87
CA LYS A 80 9.13 -20.63 5.58
C LYS A 80 7.63 -20.41 5.78
N ILE A 81 7.01 -19.65 4.89
CA ILE A 81 5.57 -19.40 4.85
C ILE A 81 4.93 -20.31 3.80
N THR A 82 3.79 -20.92 4.15
CA THR A 82 2.96 -21.70 3.22
C THR A 82 1.51 -21.22 3.32
N PHE A 83 0.85 -21.11 2.16
CA PHE A 83 -0.57 -20.73 2.03
C PHE A 83 -1.48 -21.91 1.61
N GLU A 84 -0.88 -23.05 1.27
CA GLU A 84 -1.62 -24.27 0.90
C GLU A 84 -2.32 -24.83 2.14
N GLY A 85 -3.66 -24.86 2.11
CA GLY A 85 -4.47 -25.31 3.25
C GLY A 85 -4.51 -24.32 4.41
N GLY A 86 -4.09 -23.08 4.21
CA GLY A 86 -4.09 -22.02 5.22
C GLY A 86 -2.73 -21.35 5.40
N TYR A 87 -2.70 -20.26 6.19
CA TYR A 87 -1.44 -19.57 6.54
C TYR A 87 -0.68 -20.36 7.62
N THR A 88 0.54 -20.80 7.29
CA THR A 88 1.42 -21.48 8.26
C THR A 88 2.85 -20.95 8.20
N GLU A 89 3.45 -20.79 9.37
CA GLU A 89 4.87 -20.45 9.54
C GLU A 89 5.63 -21.68 10.06
N THR A 90 6.63 -22.14 9.32
CA THR A 90 7.48 -23.27 9.74
C THR A 90 8.91 -22.79 9.97
N ALA A 91 9.46 -23.07 11.16
CA ALA A 91 10.87 -22.80 11.45
C ALA A 91 11.78 -23.62 10.53
N ILE A 92 12.85 -23.00 10.04
CA ILE A 92 13.88 -23.62 9.19
C ILE A 92 15.27 -23.36 9.78
N THR A 93 16.28 -24.08 9.29
CA THR A 93 17.68 -23.69 9.53
C THR A 93 17.89 -22.29 8.98
N PRO A 94 18.38 -21.32 9.77
CA PRO A 94 18.50 -19.94 9.31
C PRO A 94 19.38 -19.81 8.06
N ILE A 95 18.82 -19.18 7.03
CA ILE A 95 19.51 -18.79 5.80
C ILE A 95 20.05 -17.39 6.02
N THR A 96 21.37 -17.21 5.91
CA THR A 96 22.04 -15.95 6.27
C THR A 96 22.98 -15.48 5.17
N PHE A 97 22.88 -14.21 4.79
CA PHE A 97 23.78 -13.57 3.83
C PHE A 97 23.94 -12.07 4.13
N THR A 98 25.09 -11.51 3.76
CA THR A 98 25.35 -10.07 3.91
C THR A 98 24.90 -9.29 2.67
N ASN A 99 24.78 -7.96 2.79
CA ASN A 99 24.61 -7.07 1.63
C ASN A 99 25.67 -7.34 0.54
N ALA A 100 26.95 -7.49 0.92
CA ALA A 100 28.02 -7.82 -0.02
C ALA A 100 27.84 -9.20 -0.70
N THR A 101 27.36 -10.19 0.05
CA THR A 101 27.03 -11.53 -0.50
C THR A 101 25.87 -11.44 -1.50
N TRP A 102 24.84 -10.66 -1.20
CA TRP A 102 23.73 -10.41 -2.14
C TRP A 102 24.24 -9.79 -3.44
N LEU A 103 24.98 -8.68 -3.36
CA LEU A 103 25.49 -7.95 -4.53
C LEU A 103 26.40 -8.80 -5.43
N SER A 104 27.18 -9.70 -4.85
CA SER A 104 28.09 -10.59 -5.59
C SER A 104 27.39 -11.84 -6.15
N THR A 105 26.34 -12.33 -5.48
CA THR A 105 25.64 -13.57 -5.86
C THR A 105 24.46 -13.31 -6.78
N MET A 106 23.64 -12.30 -6.49
CA MET A 106 22.44 -11.95 -7.26
C MET A 106 22.81 -11.08 -8.48
N LYS A 107 23.76 -11.58 -9.26
CA LYS A 107 24.40 -10.89 -10.36
C LYS A 107 24.38 -11.75 -11.62
N LYS A 108 24.12 -11.13 -12.77
CA LYS A 108 24.26 -11.75 -14.10
C LYS A 108 25.05 -10.83 -15.02
N THR A 109 25.89 -11.42 -15.85
CA THR A 109 26.55 -10.74 -16.96
C THR A 109 25.92 -11.25 -18.25
N PHE A 110 25.50 -10.33 -19.10
CA PHE A 110 24.95 -10.64 -20.41
C PHE A 110 25.99 -10.24 -21.44
N GLU A 111 26.57 -11.25 -22.09
CA GLU A 111 27.55 -11.06 -23.14
C GLU A 111 26.84 -10.80 -24.47
N ASN A 112 27.13 -9.68 -25.12
CA ASN A 112 26.56 -9.33 -26.43
C ASN A 112 27.37 -9.95 -27.59
N GLY A 113 27.74 -11.22 -27.44
CA GLY A 113 28.55 -11.98 -28.40
C GLY A 113 30.06 -11.66 -28.36
N PRO A 114 30.90 -12.51 -28.98
CA PRO A 114 32.35 -12.35 -28.91
C PRO A 114 32.82 -11.09 -29.65
N GLY A 115 33.41 -10.15 -28.91
CA GLY A 115 34.10 -8.96 -29.46
C GLY A 115 33.30 -7.65 -29.47
N THR A 116 32.17 -7.59 -28.77
CA THR A 116 31.45 -6.32 -28.50
C THR A 116 31.89 -5.77 -27.13
N GLU A 117 32.05 -4.43 -27.02
CA GLU A 117 32.45 -3.77 -25.76
C GLU A 117 31.28 -3.59 -24.77
N ASP A 118 30.11 -4.14 -25.08
CA ASP A 118 28.85 -3.86 -24.40
C ASP A 118 28.34 -5.03 -23.53
N ASP A 119 29.24 -5.71 -22.81
CA ASP A 119 28.85 -6.66 -21.76
C ASP A 119 28.15 -5.89 -20.62
N HIS A 120 26.86 -6.13 -20.41
CA HIS A 120 26.14 -5.48 -19.32
C HIS A 120 25.98 -6.41 -18.12
N THR A 121 26.20 -5.86 -16.94
CA THR A 121 26.04 -6.56 -15.67
C THR A 121 24.78 -6.05 -14.98
N GLU A 122 23.87 -6.96 -14.66
CA GLU A 122 22.69 -6.68 -13.85
C GLU A 122 22.89 -7.26 -12.44
N VAL A 123 22.58 -6.44 -11.43
CA VAL A 123 22.45 -6.90 -10.04
C VAL A 123 20.99 -6.79 -9.67
N ARG A 124 20.39 -7.91 -9.24
CA ARG A 124 18.98 -7.95 -8.86
C ARG A 124 18.75 -7.14 -7.58
N GLY A 125 17.74 -6.27 -7.60
CA GLY A 125 17.20 -5.68 -6.38
C GLY A 125 16.58 -6.74 -5.45
N LEU A 126 16.39 -6.37 -4.19
CA LEU A 126 15.74 -7.18 -3.17
C LEU A 126 14.36 -6.59 -2.87
N TRP A 127 13.30 -7.36 -3.11
CA TRP A 127 11.95 -6.97 -2.72
C TRP A 127 11.56 -7.67 -1.42
N VAL A 128 11.10 -6.90 -0.43
CA VAL A 128 10.58 -7.43 0.84
C VAL A 128 9.28 -6.75 1.23
N TRP A 129 8.35 -7.49 1.81
CA TRP A 129 7.20 -6.94 2.52
C TRP A 129 7.43 -7.01 4.02
N SER A 130 7.06 -5.96 4.75
CA SER A 130 7.11 -5.97 6.21
C SER A 130 5.72 -5.83 6.82
N PRO A 131 5.25 -6.81 7.62
CA PRO A 131 4.03 -6.65 8.40
C PRO A 131 4.16 -5.56 9.47
N ASP A 132 5.38 -5.33 9.99
CA ASP A 132 5.64 -4.37 11.06
C ASP A 132 5.44 -2.91 10.59
N SER A 133 5.67 -2.64 9.30
CA SER A 133 5.40 -1.33 8.70
C SER A 133 4.17 -1.30 7.77
N GLY A 134 3.67 -2.47 7.38
CA GLY A 134 2.58 -2.63 6.41
C GLY A 134 2.96 -2.19 4.99
N LYS A 135 4.24 -2.26 4.61
CA LYS A 135 4.76 -1.77 3.33
C LYS A 135 5.62 -2.81 2.62
N GLY A 136 5.58 -2.76 1.28
CA GLY A 136 6.57 -3.39 0.41
C GLY A 136 7.73 -2.43 0.14
N TYR A 137 8.93 -2.95 0.06
CA TYR A 137 10.17 -2.23 -0.19
C TYR A 137 10.88 -2.84 -1.39
N ASP A 138 11.12 -2.03 -2.42
CA ASP A 138 11.98 -2.37 -3.55
C ASP A 138 13.39 -1.82 -3.28
N ILE A 139 14.25 -2.67 -2.73
CA ILE A 139 15.61 -2.33 -2.29
C ILE A 139 16.55 -2.50 -3.48
N LYS A 140 16.85 -1.40 -4.15
CA LYS A 140 17.72 -1.37 -5.33
C LYS A 140 19.19 -1.57 -4.93
N LYS A 141 20.03 -1.93 -5.92
CA LYS A 141 21.49 -2.06 -5.77
C LYS A 141 22.12 -0.91 -4.97
N ASN A 142 21.83 0.34 -5.34
CA ASN A 142 22.41 1.52 -4.68
C ASN A 142 22.02 1.61 -3.20
N SER A 143 20.81 1.19 -2.82
CA SER A 143 20.36 1.16 -1.42
C SER A 143 21.09 0.10 -0.61
N ILE A 144 21.41 -1.04 -1.23
CA ILE A 144 22.20 -2.12 -0.60
C ILE A 144 23.66 -1.66 -0.40
N GLU A 145 24.21 -0.92 -1.36
CA GLU A 145 25.58 -0.36 -1.28
C GLU A 145 25.71 0.81 -0.31
N ASN A 146 24.63 1.55 -0.06
CA ASN A 146 24.62 2.76 0.77
C ASN A 146 23.51 2.68 1.85
N PRO A 147 23.61 1.75 2.80
CA PRO A 147 22.47 1.38 3.64
C PRO A 147 21.98 2.50 4.56
N THR A 148 22.81 3.49 4.89
CA THR A 148 22.45 4.60 5.79
C THR A 148 21.92 5.83 5.04
N ASP A 149 21.95 5.84 3.70
CA ASP A 149 21.57 7.00 2.90
C ASP A 149 20.10 6.90 2.45
N GLY A 150 19.25 7.75 3.04
CA GLY A 150 17.84 7.88 2.70
C GLY A 150 17.54 8.97 1.67
N SER A 151 18.53 9.46 0.93
CA SER A 151 18.35 10.46 -0.14
C SER A 151 17.65 9.86 -1.37
N GLY A 152 17.26 10.71 -2.33
CA GLY A 152 16.73 10.23 -3.60
C GLY A 152 17.67 9.25 -4.33
N THR A 153 18.97 9.53 -4.31
CA THR A 153 19.98 8.76 -5.07
C THR A 153 20.13 7.32 -4.60
N ASN A 154 20.05 7.10 -3.29
CA ASN A 154 20.42 5.85 -2.64
C ASN A 154 19.28 5.23 -1.81
N GLY A 155 18.29 6.02 -1.41
CA GLY A 155 17.18 5.58 -0.57
C GLY A 155 16.19 4.68 -1.28
N ILE A 156 15.43 3.96 -0.48
CA ILE A 156 14.33 3.10 -0.90
C ILE A 156 13.10 3.99 -1.10
N ILE A 157 12.46 3.89 -2.27
CA ILE A 157 11.25 4.64 -2.59
C ILE A 157 10.07 4.05 -1.79
N VAL A 158 9.38 4.91 -1.03
CA VAL A 158 8.14 4.61 -0.35
C VAL A 158 7.04 5.49 -0.93
N ARG A 159 5.95 4.88 -1.37
CA ARG A 159 4.76 5.62 -1.85
C ARG A 159 3.66 5.61 -0.82
N THR A 160 2.95 6.73 -0.74
CA THR A 160 1.75 6.89 0.07
C THR A 160 0.66 7.52 -0.78
N ASN A 161 -0.57 7.06 -0.59
CA ASN A 161 -1.73 7.58 -1.31
C ASN A 161 -2.64 8.29 -0.31
N LYS A 162 -3.07 9.49 -0.66
CA LYS A 162 -4.03 10.28 0.09
C LYS A 162 -5.23 10.60 -0.77
N THR A 163 -6.42 10.26 -0.29
CA THR A 163 -7.67 10.77 -0.86
C THR A 163 -7.70 12.30 -0.72
N VAL A 164 -7.84 13.00 -1.85
CA VAL A 164 -7.93 14.47 -1.86
C VAL A 164 -9.33 14.89 -1.41
N THR A 165 -9.43 15.97 -0.64
CA THR A 165 -10.72 16.50 -0.19
C THR A 165 -11.20 17.62 -1.12
N PRO A 166 -12.51 17.94 -1.20
CA PRO A 166 -13.04 18.90 -2.15
C PRO A 166 -12.42 20.30 -2.07
N THR A 167 -11.94 20.72 -0.90
CA THR A 167 -11.25 22.00 -0.71
C THR A 167 -9.85 22.02 -1.32
N ASP A 168 -9.25 20.84 -1.53
CA ASP A 168 -7.89 20.65 -2.03
C ASP A 168 -7.87 20.11 -3.47
N PHE A 169 -9.03 20.03 -4.12
CA PHE A 169 -9.11 19.53 -5.50
C PHE A 169 -8.25 20.40 -6.43
N PRO A 170 -7.31 19.81 -7.19
CA PRO A 170 -6.55 20.56 -8.17
C PRO A 170 -7.47 21.14 -9.23
N ALA A 171 -7.34 22.43 -9.53
CA ALA A 171 -8.17 23.09 -10.53
C ALA A 171 -7.97 22.48 -11.93
N GLU A 172 -6.72 22.10 -12.23
CA GLU A 172 -6.29 21.57 -13.51
C GLU A 172 -5.21 20.51 -13.32
N LEU A 173 -5.28 19.45 -14.12
CA LEU A 173 -4.37 18.31 -14.10
C LEU A 173 -4.06 17.84 -15.53
N HIS A 174 -2.81 17.41 -15.73
CA HIS A 174 -2.28 16.96 -17.00
C HIS A 174 -1.85 15.50 -16.89
N CYS A 175 -2.63 14.64 -17.51
CA CYS A 175 -2.40 13.20 -17.50
C CYS A 175 -1.41 12.80 -18.61
N VAL A 176 -0.40 12.04 -18.20
CA VAL A 176 0.74 11.69 -19.07
C VAL A 176 0.85 10.20 -19.37
N GLN A 177 -0.03 9.39 -18.80
CA GLN A 177 -0.11 7.97 -19.10
C GLN A 177 -1.47 7.40 -18.71
N GLN A 178 -1.96 6.44 -19.51
CA GLN A 178 -3.20 5.71 -19.25
C GLN A 178 -4.39 6.66 -19.01
N CYS A 179 -4.54 7.70 -19.84
CA CYS A 179 -5.59 8.69 -19.64
C CYS A 179 -6.96 8.23 -20.12
N LEU A 180 -7.97 8.37 -19.26
CA LEU A 180 -9.37 8.09 -19.56
C LEU A 180 -10.04 9.25 -20.31
N THR A 181 -10.93 8.97 -21.25
CA THR A 181 -11.87 10.01 -21.72
C THR A 181 -13.27 9.65 -21.28
N ALA A 182 -14.11 10.65 -20.97
CA ALA A 182 -15.47 10.36 -20.55
C ALA A 182 -16.26 9.65 -21.67
N ALA A 183 -15.95 9.98 -22.94
CA ALA A 183 -16.55 9.35 -24.10
C ALA A 183 -16.23 7.84 -24.18
N LEU A 184 -14.95 7.47 -24.12
CA LEU A 184 -14.52 6.06 -24.18
C LEU A 184 -15.02 5.28 -22.96
N LEU A 185 -14.88 5.86 -21.76
CA LEU A 185 -15.37 5.26 -20.52
C LEU A 185 -16.87 4.93 -20.59
N ASN A 186 -17.68 5.90 -21.02
CA ASN A 186 -19.13 5.70 -21.16
C ASN A 186 -19.47 4.64 -22.20
N ALA A 187 -18.78 4.63 -23.35
CA ALA A 187 -18.99 3.63 -24.40
C ALA A 187 -18.67 2.21 -23.89
N SER A 188 -17.53 2.03 -23.20
CA SER A 188 -17.13 0.73 -22.63
C SER A 188 -18.14 0.24 -21.58
N ILE A 189 -18.62 1.12 -20.69
CA ILE A 189 -19.61 0.79 -19.67
C ILE A 189 -20.96 0.43 -20.31
N GLN A 190 -21.42 1.19 -21.29
CA GLN A 190 -22.68 0.90 -21.99
C GLN A 190 -22.63 -0.45 -22.71
N ALA A 191 -21.51 -0.75 -23.38
CA ALA A 191 -21.28 -2.04 -24.03
C ALA A 191 -21.28 -3.19 -23.01
N ALA A 192 -20.70 -2.99 -21.83
CA ALA A 192 -20.70 -3.99 -20.77
C ALA A 192 -22.10 -4.26 -20.20
N VAL A 193 -22.85 -3.20 -19.91
CA VAL A 193 -24.23 -3.32 -19.38
C VAL A 193 -25.14 -4.00 -20.40
N GLY A 194 -25.05 -3.62 -21.67
CA GLY A 194 -25.83 -4.20 -22.77
C GLY A 194 -25.35 -5.60 -23.22
N GLY A 195 -24.12 -5.97 -22.87
CA GLY A 195 -23.46 -7.18 -23.35
C GLY A 195 -23.73 -8.47 -22.56
N ALA A 196 -23.07 -9.54 -22.98
CA ALA A 196 -23.03 -10.83 -22.29
C ALA A 196 -22.02 -10.81 -21.13
N ALA A 197 -22.14 -11.75 -20.20
CA ALA A 197 -21.15 -11.90 -19.13
C ALA A 197 -19.78 -12.27 -19.68
N GLY A 198 -18.72 -11.64 -19.16
CA GLY A 198 -17.34 -11.82 -19.61
C GLY A 198 -17.03 -11.23 -20.99
N ALA A 199 -17.95 -10.43 -21.56
CA ALA A 199 -17.76 -9.83 -22.88
C ALA A 199 -16.52 -8.92 -22.92
N THR A 200 -15.83 -8.94 -24.06
CA THR A 200 -14.78 -7.98 -24.36
C THR A 200 -15.41 -6.69 -24.87
N VAL A 201 -15.05 -5.55 -24.26
CA VAL A 201 -15.46 -4.21 -24.67
C VAL A 201 -14.26 -3.38 -25.09
N ALA A 202 -14.52 -2.24 -25.74
CA ALA A 202 -13.48 -1.28 -26.09
C ALA A 202 -12.74 -0.76 -24.85
N SER A 203 -11.46 -0.41 -25.01
CA SER A 203 -10.65 0.22 -23.95
C SER A 203 -11.21 1.61 -23.60
N PRO A 204 -11.29 1.96 -22.30
CA PRO A 204 -11.71 3.29 -21.85
C PRO A 204 -10.59 4.35 -21.96
N PHE A 205 -9.38 3.94 -22.36
CA PHE A 205 -8.18 4.79 -22.40
C PHE A 205 -7.93 5.38 -23.80
N ALA A 206 -7.37 6.59 -23.84
CA ALA A 206 -6.89 7.22 -25.07
C ALA A 206 -5.69 6.45 -25.63
N GLU A 207 -5.82 5.88 -26.82
CA GLU A 207 -4.83 5.00 -27.47
C GLU A 207 -3.47 5.69 -27.70
N GLU A 208 -3.47 7.00 -27.92
CA GLU A 208 -2.28 7.80 -28.15
C GLU A 208 -1.49 8.19 -26.88
N ASN A 209 -2.01 7.84 -25.70
CA ASN A 209 -1.46 8.23 -24.40
C ASN A 209 -0.70 7.08 -23.71
N PHE A 210 0.00 6.28 -24.51
CA PHE A 210 0.84 5.18 -24.02
C PHE A 210 2.25 5.35 -24.56
N GLY A 211 3.25 5.18 -23.70
CA GLY A 211 4.67 5.14 -24.08
C GLY A 211 5.03 3.79 -24.72
N VAL A 212 4.34 3.45 -25.80
CA VAL A 212 4.50 2.19 -26.54
C VAL A 212 4.50 2.47 -28.03
N LEU A 213 5.23 1.66 -28.78
CA LEU A 213 5.26 1.75 -30.24
C LEU A 213 3.96 1.22 -30.83
N LYS A 214 3.42 1.93 -31.81
CA LYS A 214 2.19 1.58 -32.54
C LYS A 214 2.43 0.65 -33.73
N GLY A 215 3.69 0.44 -34.12
CA GLY A 215 4.09 -0.44 -35.21
C GLY A 215 3.97 0.19 -36.60
N THR A 216 4.02 1.53 -36.71
CA THR A 216 3.92 2.20 -38.01
C THR A 216 5.20 2.08 -38.85
N SER A 217 6.34 1.81 -38.22
CA SER A 217 7.66 1.65 -38.85
C SER A 217 8.13 0.18 -38.94
N ASP A 218 7.83 -0.64 -37.93
CA ASP A 218 8.06 -2.09 -37.91
C ASP A 218 6.96 -2.79 -37.11
N ALA A 219 6.19 -3.66 -37.77
CA ALA A 219 5.10 -4.41 -37.14
C ALA A 219 5.60 -5.36 -36.02
N ASN A 220 6.88 -5.76 -36.04
CA ASN A 220 7.48 -6.63 -35.03
C ASN A 220 7.82 -5.89 -33.72
N GLU A 221 7.78 -4.55 -33.72
CA GLU A 221 8.06 -3.72 -32.54
C GLU A 221 6.80 -3.16 -31.88
N LYS A 222 5.62 -3.43 -32.46
CA LYS A 222 4.34 -2.97 -31.93
C LYS A 222 4.15 -3.44 -30.48
N GLY A 223 3.77 -2.50 -29.61
CA GLY A 223 3.58 -2.73 -28.18
C GLY A 223 4.83 -2.74 -27.34
N ARG A 224 6.02 -2.62 -27.94
CA ARG A 224 7.25 -2.41 -27.19
C ARG A 224 7.16 -1.07 -26.45
N MET A 225 7.47 -1.08 -25.15
CA MET A 225 7.57 0.14 -24.37
C MET A 225 8.71 1.01 -24.91
N PHE A 226 8.45 2.30 -25.09
CA PHE A 226 9.44 3.28 -25.49
C PHE A 226 9.25 4.57 -24.69
N PRO A 227 10.33 5.26 -24.26
CA PRO A 227 10.21 6.45 -23.44
C PRO A 227 9.31 7.56 -24.02
N GLY A 228 8.26 7.85 -23.26
CA GLY A 228 7.48 9.08 -23.32
C GLY A 228 6.29 9.10 -24.28
N ILE A 229 5.52 10.18 -24.17
CA ILE A 229 4.37 10.50 -25.03
C ILE A 229 4.54 11.90 -25.61
N LEU A 230 3.97 12.16 -26.80
CA LEU A 230 3.95 13.50 -27.37
C LEU A 230 3.16 14.47 -26.49
N ALA A 231 3.62 15.71 -26.40
CA ALA A 231 2.94 16.78 -25.66
C ALA A 231 1.49 17.00 -26.15
N THR A 232 1.22 16.76 -27.44
CA THR A 232 -0.14 16.81 -28.03
C THR A 232 -1.07 15.70 -27.54
N ASN A 233 -0.52 14.63 -26.96
CA ASN A 233 -1.27 13.46 -26.49
C ASN A 233 -1.54 13.51 -24.98
N VAL A 234 -1.02 14.53 -24.28
CA VAL A 234 -1.35 14.82 -22.88
C VAL A 234 -2.85 15.12 -22.76
N LYS A 235 -3.52 14.51 -21.80
CA LYS A 235 -4.96 14.76 -21.56
C LYS A 235 -5.13 15.69 -20.37
N LYS A 236 -5.95 16.72 -20.58
CA LYS A 236 -6.27 17.71 -19.55
C LYS A 236 -7.54 17.31 -18.81
N TYR A 237 -7.51 17.50 -17.50
CA TYR A 237 -8.67 17.36 -16.62
C TYR A 237 -8.82 18.63 -15.79
N THR A 238 -10.07 18.97 -15.48
CA THR A 238 -10.40 20.09 -14.59
C THR A 238 -11.39 19.63 -13.53
N THR A 239 -11.41 20.32 -12.39
CA THR A 239 -12.39 20.04 -11.33
C THR A 239 -13.46 21.12 -11.27
N SER A 240 -14.71 20.71 -11.06
CA SER A 240 -15.85 21.62 -10.89
C SER A 240 -16.77 21.07 -9.81
N GLY A 241 -16.69 21.66 -8.61
CA GLY A 241 -17.32 21.07 -7.42
C GLY A 241 -16.73 19.68 -7.15
N LEU A 242 -17.57 18.64 -7.16
CA LEU A 242 -17.15 17.24 -6.99
C LEU A 242 -16.82 16.51 -8.29
N LYS A 243 -16.93 17.20 -9.43
CA LYS A 243 -16.79 16.59 -10.75
C LYS A 243 -15.35 16.68 -11.22
N VAL A 244 -14.86 15.59 -11.81
CA VAL A 244 -13.66 15.59 -12.64
C VAL A 244 -14.12 15.61 -14.09
N LEU A 245 -13.77 16.67 -14.81
CA LEU A 245 -14.14 16.89 -16.21
C LEU A 245 -12.93 16.63 -17.10
N ASP A 246 -13.12 15.92 -18.21
CA ASP A 246 -12.11 15.80 -19.26
C ASP A 246 -11.99 17.08 -20.11
N ALA A 247 -11.11 17.06 -21.11
CA ALA A 247 -10.88 18.21 -21.99
C ALA A 247 -12.12 18.65 -22.79
N ALA A 248 -13.13 17.79 -22.95
CA ALA A 248 -14.40 18.13 -23.58
C ALA A 248 -15.41 18.74 -22.59
N GLY A 249 -15.03 18.92 -21.32
CA GLY A 249 -15.91 19.38 -20.25
C GLY A 249 -16.90 18.31 -19.78
N THR A 250 -16.67 17.04 -20.15
CA THR A 250 -17.56 15.93 -19.79
C THR A 250 -17.06 15.25 -18.52
N GLU A 251 -17.97 14.96 -17.60
CA GLU A 251 -17.65 14.35 -16.32
C GLU A 251 -17.21 12.89 -16.49
N LEU A 252 -16.02 12.57 -15.97
CA LEU A 252 -15.59 11.19 -15.75
C LEU A 252 -16.52 10.55 -14.73
N SER A 253 -17.38 9.66 -15.20
CA SER A 253 -18.39 9.03 -14.37
C SER A 253 -18.75 7.65 -14.89
N VAL A 254 -19.30 6.85 -13.99
CA VAL A 254 -20.04 5.65 -14.36
C VAL A 254 -21.50 6.04 -14.50
N ALA A 255 -22.20 5.49 -15.50
CA ALA A 255 -23.62 5.73 -15.69
C ALA A 255 -24.41 5.53 -14.39
N ALA A 256 -25.30 6.48 -14.05
CA ALA A 256 -26.03 6.48 -12.78
C ALA A 256 -26.88 5.22 -12.53
N SER A 257 -27.26 4.51 -13.59
CA SER A 257 -27.97 3.22 -13.53
C SER A 257 -27.10 2.06 -13.04
N VAL A 258 -25.78 2.19 -13.09
CA VAL A 258 -24.83 1.20 -12.58
C VAL A 258 -24.51 1.57 -11.14
N THR A 259 -25.05 0.79 -10.21
CA THR A 259 -24.93 0.93 -8.76
C THR A 259 -24.12 -0.20 -8.12
N SER A 260 -23.79 -1.26 -8.86
CA SER A 260 -22.96 -2.37 -8.40
C SER A 260 -22.11 -2.96 -9.52
N GLU A 261 -21.00 -3.59 -9.14
CA GLU A 261 -20.08 -4.27 -10.07
C GLU A 261 -20.74 -5.39 -10.88
N SER A 262 -21.75 -6.07 -10.31
CA SER A 262 -22.48 -7.17 -10.97
C SER A 262 -23.17 -6.73 -12.26
N GLN A 263 -23.55 -5.46 -12.38
CA GLN A 263 -24.18 -4.90 -13.58
C GLN A 263 -23.20 -4.75 -14.74
N LEU A 264 -21.89 -4.76 -14.47
CA LEU A 264 -20.84 -4.78 -15.50
C LEU A 264 -20.51 -6.21 -15.97
N LYS A 265 -21.14 -7.24 -15.37
CA LYS A 265 -21.13 -8.64 -15.83
C LYS A 265 -19.73 -9.21 -16.09
N ALA A 266 -18.73 -8.81 -15.29
CA ALA A 266 -17.33 -9.19 -15.47
C ALA A 266 -16.78 -8.89 -16.89
N ALA A 267 -17.36 -7.90 -17.58
CA ALA A 267 -16.88 -7.45 -18.87
C ALA A 267 -15.45 -6.92 -18.72
N LYS A 268 -14.62 -7.24 -19.71
CA LYS A 268 -13.20 -6.91 -19.73
C LYS A 268 -12.86 -6.04 -20.93
N PHE A 269 -11.87 -5.20 -20.76
CA PHE A 269 -11.19 -4.55 -21.88
C PHE A 269 -9.74 -5.02 -21.90
N PHE A 270 -9.11 -4.87 -23.04
CA PHE A 270 -7.68 -5.10 -23.17
C PHE A 270 -6.93 -3.78 -23.30
N TRP A 271 -5.70 -3.78 -22.82
CA TRP A 271 -4.83 -2.62 -22.89
C TRP A 271 -4.36 -2.40 -24.33
N PRO A 272 -4.20 -1.14 -24.78
CA PRO A 272 -4.05 -0.85 -26.21
C PRO A 272 -2.64 -1.11 -26.76
N TRP A 273 -1.68 -1.57 -25.95
CA TRP A 273 -0.29 -1.69 -26.38
C TRP A 273 -0.03 -2.85 -27.34
N ASP A 274 -0.76 -3.97 -27.28
CA ASP A 274 -0.50 -5.17 -28.11
C ASP A 274 -1.71 -5.64 -28.92
N ASP A 275 -2.43 -4.69 -29.54
CA ASP A 275 -3.75 -4.95 -30.14
C ASP A 275 -4.78 -5.51 -29.14
N GLY A 276 -4.50 -5.35 -27.85
CA GLY A 276 -5.32 -5.89 -26.79
C GLY A 276 -5.27 -7.41 -26.72
N ALA A 277 -4.09 -8.00 -26.81
CA ALA A 277 -3.91 -9.44 -26.85
C ALA A 277 -3.58 -10.05 -25.48
N SER A 278 -2.75 -9.39 -24.66
CA SER A 278 -2.10 -10.09 -23.53
C SER A 278 -2.57 -9.64 -22.15
N PHE A 279 -2.95 -8.38 -21.97
CA PHE A 279 -3.36 -7.86 -20.67
C PHE A 279 -4.80 -7.35 -20.72
N SER A 280 -5.65 -7.93 -19.87
CA SER A 280 -7.06 -7.56 -19.76
C SER A 280 -7.41 -7.18 -18.33
N GLN A 281 -8.30 -6.21 -18.17
CA GLN A 281 -8.84 -5.79 -16.89
C GLN A 281 -10.37 -5.79 -16.94
N GLN A 282 -11.00 -6.22 -15.84
CA GLN A 282 -12.45 -6.14 -15.70
C GLN A 282 -12.87 -4.73 -15.30
N LEU A 283 -13.93 -4.21 -15.92
CA LEU A 283 -14.50 -2.90 -15.57
C LEU A 283 -15.04 -2.86 -14.12
N SER A 284 -15.46 -4.02 -13.58
CA SER A 284 -15.97 -4.17 -12.21
C SER A 284 -14.98 -3.74 -11.13
N HIS A 285 -13.68 -3.88 -11.40
CA HIS A 285 -12.63 -3.53 -10.44
C HIS A 285 -12.42 -2.01 -10.28
N GLY A 286 -13.13 -1.19 -11.05
CA GLY A 286 -12.85 0.23 -11.20
C GLY A 286 -11.67 0.48 -12.15
N ILE A 287 -11.61 1.70 -12.67
CA ILE A 287 -10.67 2.11 -13.71
C ILE A 287 -10.00 3.39 -13.24
N GLY A 288 -8.67 3.36 -13.14
CA GLY A 288 -7.85 4.50 -12.79
C GLY A 288 -7.18 5.07 -14.03
N THR A 289 -6.96 6.37 -14.05
CA THR A 289 -5.90 6.95 -14.86
C THR A 289 -4.53 6.50 -14.33
N GLY A 290 -3.48 6.69 -15.13
CA GLY A 290 -2.12 6.74 -14.61
C GLY A 290 -1.85 8.10 -13.97
N SER A 291 -0.62 8.60 -14.09
CA SER A 291 -0.17 9.82 -13.42
C SER A 291 -0.69 11.12 -14.05
N LEU A 292 -1.20 12.01 -13.19
CA LEU A 292 -1.63 13.36 -13.50
C LEU A 292 -0.78 14.39 -12.73
N LEU A 293 -0.35 15.43 -13.43
CA LEU A 293 0.55 16.44 -12.88
C LEU A 293 -0.06 17.84 -12.95
N SER A 294 0.38 18.71 -12.06
CA SER A 294 0.20 20.16 -12.26
C SER A 294 0.98 20.60 -13.52
N GLU A 295 0.61 21.72 -14.13
CA GLU A 295 1.38 22.27 -15.26
C GLU A 295 2.86 22.53 -14.87
N ALA A 296 3.10 22.95 -13.63
CA ALA A 296 4.45 23.20 -13.11
C ALA A 296 5.29 21.91 -13.02
N ASP A 297 4.69 20.80 -12.59
CA ASP A 297 5.39 19.51 -12.47
C ASP A 297 5.47 18.76 -13.81
N LEU A 298 4.49 18.97 -14.70
CA LEU A 298 4.52 18.43 -16.06
C LEU A 298 5.79 18.87 -16.80
N ALA A 299 6.17 20.14 -16.67
CA ALA A 299 7.38 20.67 -17.30
C ALA A 299 8.67 19.97 -16.82
N LYS A 300 8.69 19.45 -15.59
CA LYS A 300 9.87 18.79 -14.99
C LYS A 300 10.09 17.38 -15.51
N ILE A 301 9.08 16.75 -16.10
CA ILE A 301 9.17 15.41 -16.67
C ILE A 301 9.26 15.41 -18.21
N GLU A 302 9.68 16.54 -18.81
CA GLU A 302 10.09 16.54 -20.21
C GLU A 302 11.22 15.52 -20.39
N CYS A 303 11.13 14.68 -21.44
CA CYS A 303 12.12 13.63 -21.65
C CYS A 303 13.54 14.21 -21.72
N LYS A 304 14.51 13.47 -21.19
CA LYS A 304 15.89 13.94 -21.06
C LYS A 304 16.48 14.31 -22.42
N LYS A 305 17.26 15.40 -22.42
CA LYS A 305 17.95 15.92 -23.60
C LYS A 305 19.46 15.83 -23.43
N ASN A 306 20.15 15.67 -24.55
CA ASN A 306 21.58 15.89 -24.66
C ASN A 306 21.90 17.38 -24.52
N THR A 307 23.18 17.72 -24.34
CA THR A 307 23.65 19.11 -24.22
C THR A 307 23.34 19.95 -25.46
N ASP A 308 23.20 19.33 -26.63
CA ASP A 308 22.85 20.00 -27.89
C ASP A 308 21.33 20.25 -28.05
N GLY A 309 20.52 19.84 -27.08
CA GLY A 309 19.06 20.01 -27.08
C GLY A 309 18.28 18.90 -27.80
N THR A 310 18.95 17.89 -28.36
CA THR A 310 18.30 16.68 -28.90
C THR A 310 17.83 15.78 -27.77
N TYR A 311 16.79 14.96 -27.99
CA TYR A 311 16.39 13.95 -27.00
C TYR A 311 17.45 12.84 -26.92
N GLN A 312 17.70 12.35 -25.70
CA GLN A 312 18.63 11.24 -25.47
C GLN A 312 18.17 9.96 -26.18
N ASP A 313 16.86 9.68 -26.16
CA ASP A 313 16.24 8.56 -26.86
C ASP A 313 15.59 9.01 -28.17
N GLU A 314 16.07 8.46 -29.28
CA GLU A 314 15.44 8.63 -30.59
C GLU A 314 14.21 7.73 -30.71
N HIS A 315 13.02 8.33 -30.64
CA HIS A 315 11.76 7.57 -30.71
C HIS A 315 11.47 7.17 -32.17
N PRO A 316 11.29 5.87 -32.47
CA PRO A 316 11.14 5.38 -33.85
C PRO A 316 9.94 5.99 -34.62
N GLU A 317 8.91 6.41 -33.89
CA GLU A 317 7.65 6.90 -34.48
C GLU A 317 7.38 8.40 -34.28
N PHE A 318 8.19 9.11 -33.47
CA PHE A 318 7.94 10.53 -33.19
C PHE A 318 8.94 11.40 -33.94
N ASP A 319 8.50 12.59 -34.36
CA ASP A 319 9.40 13.58 -34.90
C ASP A 319 10.51 13.91 -33.87
N ALA A 320 11.77 13.94 -34.33
CA ALA A 320 12.93 14.09 -33.46
C ALA A 320 12.86 15.35 -32.57
N GLY A 321 12.29 16.45 -33.07
CA GLY A 321 12.14 17.70 -32.32
C GLY A 321 10.83 17.86 -31.55
N ALA A 322 9.88 16.92 -31.64
CA ALA A 322 8.59 17.07 -31.00
C ALA A 322 8.70 16.97 -29.47
N LYS A 323 8.04 17.90 -28.77
CA LYS A 323 8.00 17.91 -27.31
C LYS A 323 7.35 16.63 -26.79
N ARG A 324 7.99 15.98 -25.83
CA ARG A 324 7.49 14.73 -25.23
C ARG A 324 7.78 14.66 -23.73
N TYR A 325 6.88 14.02 -22.99
CA TYR A 325 6.97 13.84 -21.55
C TYR A 325 7.19 12.36 -21.22
N CYS A 326 8.08 12.07 -20.28
CA CYS A 326 8.49 10.71 -19.91
C CYS A 326 7.98 10.37 -18.50
N PRO A 327 6.86 9.64 -18.36
CA PRO A 327 6.30 9.29 -17.05
C PRO A 327 7.26 8.51 -16.14
N ASP A 328 8.19 7.74 -16.70
CA ASP A 328 9.22 7.02 -15.94
C ASP A 328 10.12 7.95 -15.11
N LEU A 329 10.23 9.23 -15.50
CA LEU A 329 10.95 10.24 -14.73
C LEU A 329 10.33 10.53 -13.37
N LEU A 330 9.07 10.16 -13.12
CA LEU A 330 8.47 10.20 -11.78
C LEU A 330 9.15 9.23 -10.80
N MET A 331 9.92 8.28 -11.33
CA MET A 331 10.70 7.31 -10.55
C MET A 331 12.19 7.67 -10.50
N ASP A 332 12.59 8.74 -11.18
CA ASP A 332 13.96 9.22 -11.22
C ASP A 332 14.20 10.19 -10.04
N PRO A 333 15.10 9.85 -9.11
CA PRO A 333 15.33 10.70 -7.94
C PRO A 333 16.01 12.04 -8.25
N SER A 334 16.55 12.22 -9.45
CA SER A 334 17.09 13.51 -9.91
C SER A 334 15.99 14.50 -10.33
N VAL A 335 14.75 14.03 -10.46
CA VAL A 335 13.61 14.83 -10.89
C VAL A 335 12.85 15.31 -9.65
N ASP A 336 12.72 16.64 -9.53
CA ASP A 336 12.03 17.29 -8.40
C ASP A 336 10.49 17.22 -8.54
N VAL A 337 9.97 15.99 -8.60
CA VAL A 337 8.54 15.69 -8.59
C VAL A 337 8.31 14.56 -7.58
N SER A 338 7.90 14.93 -6.38
CA SER A 338 7.63 13.99 -5.29
C SER A 338 6.16 13.62 -5.16
N SER A 339 5.25 14.22 -5.93
CA SER A 339 3.84 13.84 -5.91
C SER A 339 3.15 14.00 -7.26
N TRP A 340 2.12 13.20 -7.48
CA TRP A 340 1.21 13.28 -8.63
C TRP A 340 -0.20 12.89 -8.18
N TYR A 341 -1.17 13.05 -9.07
CA TYR A 341 -2.55 12.67 -8.84
C TYR A 341 -2.93 11.48 -9.71
N GLU A 342 -3.89 10.70 -9.23
CA GLU A 342 -4.56 9.64 -9.96
C GLU A 342 -6.07 9.82 -9.79
N VAL A 343 -6.83 9.59 -10.86
CA VAL A 343 -8.29 9.67 -10.84
C VAL A 343 -8.84 8.28 -11.08
N ARG A 344 -9.66 7.80 -10.15
CA ARG A 344 -10.34 6.50 -10.23
C ARG A 344 -11.84 6.67 -10.37
N VAL A 345 -12.44 5.88 -11.25
CA VAL A 345 -13.88 5.81 -11.49
C VAL A 345 -14.35 4.36 -11.45
N GLY A 346 -15.54 4.13 -10.92
CA GLY A 346 -16.05 2.76 -10.81
C GLY A 346 -17.43 2.65 -10.15
N PRO A 347 -17.99 1.44 -10.15
CA PRO A 347 -19.31 1.20 -9.60
C PRO A 347 -19.32 1.11 -8.07
N ASN A 348 -18.17 0.94 -7.41
CA ASN A 348 -18.09 0.62 -6.00
C ASN A 348 -18.07 1.86 -5.10
N SER A 349 -18.39 1.67 -3.82
CA SER A 349 -18.39 2.74 -2.83
C SER A 349 -17.00 3.37 -2.64
N TRP A 350 -15.91 2.60 -2.78
CA TRP A 350 -14.55 3.10 -2.70
C TRP A 350 -14.08 3.84 -3.97
N ASP A 351 -14.83 3.74 -5.08
CA ASP A 351 -14.61 4.51 -6.30
C ASP A 351 -15.36 5.86 -6.28
N ARG A 352 -16.42 5.95 -5.45
CA ARG A 352 -17.35 7.10 -5.36
C ARG A 352 -17.26 7.77 -4.00
N GLN A 353 -16.41 8.79 -3.91
CA GLN A 353 -16.19 9.48 -2.63
C GLN A 353 -17.45 10.17 -2.15
N ARG A 354 -17.73 10.04 -0.86
CA ARG A 354 -18.84 10.69 -0.18
C ARG A 354 -18.30 11.69 0.83
N PHE A 355 -18.91 12.87 0.83
CA PHE A 355 -18.53 13.97 1.71
C PHE A 355 -19.76 14.45 2.47
N LEU A 356 -19.56 14.83 3.73
CA LEU A 356 -20.59 15.56 4.45
C LEU A 356 -20.52 17.02 4.05
N LYS A 357 -21.70 17.60 3.83
CA LYS A 357 -21.88 19.00 3.50
C LYS A 357 -22.84 19.61 4.51
N ASP A 358 -22.35 20.62 5.22
CA ASP A 358 -23.14 21.39 6.19
C ASP A 358 -24.31 22.07 5.45
N GLN A 359 -25.54 21.84 5.91
CA GLN A 359 -26.73 22.34 5.23
C GLN A 359 -26.89 23.86 5.32
N ALA A 360 -26.38 24.49 6.37
CA ALA A 360 -26.53 25.92 6.61
C ALA A 360 -25.52 26.74 5.78
N THR A 361 -24.28 26.25 5.68
CA THR A 361 -23.16 26.96 5.04
C THR A 361 -22.82 26.44 3.66
N SER A 362 -23.32 25.26 3.28
CA SER A 362 -22.87 24.53 2.09
C SER A 362 -21.37 24.19 2.07
N ALA A 363 -20.67 24.30 3.20
CA ALA A 363 -19.27 23.90 3.31
C ALA A 363 -19.15 22.38 3.42
N TYR A 364 -18.07 21.81 2.85
CA TYR A 364 -17.72 20.42 3.10
C TYR A 364 -17.09 20.28 4.47
N VAL A 365 -17.47 19.22 5.20
CA VAL A 365 -16.86 18.87 6.48
C VAL A 365 -15.55 18.15 6.18
N ALA A 366 -14.45 18.74 6.62
CA ALA A 366 -13.14 18.10 6.56
C ALA A 366 -12.97 17.14 7.73
N PHE A 367 -12.56 15.91 7.43
CA PHE A 367 -12.12 14.95 8.42
C PHE A 367 -10.61 14.80 8.29
N THR A 368 -9.90 14.86 9.42
CA THR A 368 -8.49 14.47 9.44
C THR A 368 -8.42 12.98 9.16
N PRO A 369 -7.68 12.54 8.11
CA PRO A 369 -7.50 11.12 7.87
C PRO A 369 -6.75 10.45 9.04
N PRO A 370 -6.85 9.12 9.18
CA PRO A 370 -5.98 8.40 10.09
C PRO A 370 -4.52 8.81 9.88
N THR A 371 -3.82 9.12 10.97
CA THR A 371 -2.43 9.54 10.93
C THR A 371 -1.54 8.34 11.20
N ARG A 372 -0.63 8.03 10.29
CA ARG A 372 0.39 7.02 10.54
C ARG A 372 1.46 7.61 11.45
N LEU A 373 1.70 6.93 12.56
CA LEU A 373 2.68 7.29 13.58
C LEU A 373 3.66 6.14 13.76
N TYR A 374 4.84 6.44 14.26
CA TYR A 374 5.90 5.47 14.50
C TYR A 374 6.25 5.43 15.99
N TYR A 375 6.37 4.21 16.51
CA TYR A 375 6.77 3.96 17.89
C TYR A 375 8.07 3.16 17.90
N ASP A 376 9.06 3.66 18.64
CA ASP A 376 10.27 2.89 18.96
C ASP A 376 9.99 2.04 20.21
N VAL A 377 9.83 0.74 19.99
CA VAL A 377 9.71 -0.22 21.09
C VAL A 377 11.01 -0.19 21.88
N TRP A 378 10.93 -0.04 23.20
CA TRP A 378 12.13 0.02 24.02
C TRP A 378 13.00 -1.24 23.81
N ASP A 379 14.31 -1.04 23.80
CA ASP A 379 15.28 -2.14 23.74
C ASP A 379 15.41 -2.79 25.14
N GLU A 380 14.33 -3.46 25.55
CA GLU A 380 14.20 -4.11 26.84
C GLU A 380 13.84 -5.58 26.66
N THR A 381 14.52 -6.47 27.42
CA THR A 381 14.38 -7.93 27.28
C THR A 381 12.94 -8.44 27.38
N LYS A 382 12.06 -7.74 28.12
CA LYS A 382 10.64 -8.12 28.25
C LYS A 382 9.85 -8.05 26.95
N TYR A 383 10.31 -7.29 25.95
CA TYR A 383 9.64 -7.17 24.65
C TYR A 383 10.16 -8.15 23.60
N GLY A 384 11.07 -9.05 23.99
CA GLY A 384 11.48 -10.19 23.19
C GLY A 384 11.95 -9.79 21.79
N THR A 385 11.32 -10.34 20.76
CA THR A 385 11.68 -10.08 19.36
C THR A 385 11.23 -8.71 18.86
N ASP A 386 10.39 -7.98 19.59
CA ASP A 386 9.96 -6.63 19.22
C ASP A 386 10.82 -5.53 19.84
N ALA A 387 11.70 -5.87 20.79
CA ALA A 387 12.61 -4.93 21.44
C ALA A 387 13.47 -4.18 20.41
N GLY A 388 13.53 -2.85 20.54
CA GLY A 388 14.32 -1.97 19.67
C GLY A 388 13.75 -1.73 18.27
N LYS A 389 12.60 -2.32 17.90
CA LYS A 389 11.98 -2.08 16.60
C LYS A 389 11.28 -0.72 16.55
N THR A 390 11.36 -0.07 15.40
CA THR A 390 10.45 1.03 15.03
C THR A 390 9.23 0.46 14.29
N ILE A 391 8.07 0.47 14.92
CA ILE A 391 6.83 -0.06 14.33
C ILE A 391 5.91 1.07 13.86
N SER A 392 4.99 0.74 12.96
CA SER A 392 4.03 1.70 12.42
C SER A 392 2.64 1.46 13.02
N LEU A 393 2.02 2.53 13.50
CA LEU A 393 0.70 2.53 14.17
C LEU A 393 -0.24 3.53 13.47
N ASP A 394 -1.53 3.22 13.42
CA ASP A 394 -2.54 4.08 12.80
C ASP A 394 -3.39 4.76 13.88
N TYR A 395 -3.26 6.08 14.01
CA TYR A 395 -4.11 6.89 14.89
C TYR A 395 -5.39 7.30 14.16
N GLN A 396 -6.54 6.82 14.63
CA GLN A 396 -7.85 7.05 13.98
C GLN A 396 -8.71 8.13 14.66
N GLY A 397 -8.10 8.93 15.55
CA GLY A 397 -8.81 9.95 16.32
C GLY A 397 -9.35 9.41 17.65
N PHE A 398 -9.84 10.32 18.50
CA PHE A 398 -10.46 10.01 19.80
C PHE A 398 -9.63 9.13 20.76
N GLY A 399 -8.29 9.12 20.62
CA GLY A 399 -7.40 8.31 21.45
C GLY A 399 -7.20 6.87 20.98
N GLU A 400 -7.76 6.50 19.82
CA GLU A 400 -7.64 5.15 19.26
C GLU A 400 -6.35 4.99 18.45
N LEU A 401 -5.49 4.07 18.89
CA LEU A 401 -4.23 3.72 18.26
C LEU A 401 -4.28 2.25 17.82
N HIS A 402 -4.19 2.02 16.52
CA HIS A 402 -4.31 0.70 15.92
C HIS A 402 -2.99 0.18 15.38
N GLY A 403 -2.95 -1.12 15.08
CA GLY A 403 -1.80 -1.77 14.46
C GLY A 403 -0.72 -2.22 15.44
N ILE A 404 -0.99 -2.18 16.77
CA ILE A 404 -0.06 -2.70 17.78
C ILE A 404 0.11 -4.21 17.56
N PRO A 405 1.34 -4.69 17.25
CA PRO A 405 1.61 -6.11 17.05
C PRO A 405 1.18 -6.96 18.25
N GLY A 406 0.63 -8.11 17.94
CA GLY A 406 -0.03 -8.99 18.89
C GLY A 406 -0.10 -10.43 18.41
N GLU A 407 -0.71 -11.26 19.24
CA GLU A 407 -1.04 -12.65 18.93
C GLU A 407 -2.38 -13.02 19.55
N VAL A 408 -3.02 -14.05 18.99
CA VAL A 408 -4.26 -14.60 19.53
C VAL A 408 -3.93 -15.64 20.59
N ILE A 409 -4.43 -15.48 21.80
CA ILE A 409 -4.27 -16.43 22.91
C ILE A 409 -5.59 -17.16 23.16
N ASP A 410 -5.55 -18.48 23.34
CA ASP A 410 -6.68 -19.23 23.91
C ASP A 410 -6.74 -18.99 25.42
N THR A 411 -7.74 -18.24 25.87
CA THR A 411 -7.90 -17.83 27.27
C THR A 411 -8.13 -18.98 28.25
N ARG A 412 -8.44 -20.20 27.77
CA ARG A 412 -8.60 -21.39 28.62
C ARG A 412 -7.28 -22.06 28.93
N THR A 413 -6.38 -22.09 27.94
CA THR A 413 -5.11 -22.84 28.01
C THR A 413 -3.89 -21.94 28.17
N GLY A 414 -4.00 -20.67 27.77
CA GLY A 414 -2.88 -19.73 27.65
C GLY A 414 -2.01 -19.97 26.42
N GLU A 415 -2.42 -20.85 25.51
CA GLU A 415 -1.67 -21.18 24.31
C GLU A 415 -1.79 -20.06 23.26
N SER A 416 -0.66 -19.62 22.70
CA SER A 416 -0.66 -18.75 21.52
C SER A 416 -1.08 -19.52 20.27
N LYS A 417 -2.03 -18.93 19.53
CA LYS A 417 -2.51 -19.37 18.22
C LYS A 417 -1.82 -18.61 17.08
N GLY A 418 -0.83 -17.77 17.39
CA GLY A 418 -0.11 -16.95 16.42
C GLY A 418 -0.80 -15.63 16.11
N GLN A 419 -0.26 -14.90 15.12
CA GLN A 419 -0.73 -13.57 14.74
C GLN A 419 -2.06 -13.60 13.98
N PHE A 420 -2.30 -14.66 13.21
CA PHE A 420 -3.47 -14.82 12.36
C PHE A 420 -4.20 -16.11 12.69
N ILE A 421 -5.53 -16.07 12.67
CA ILE A 421 -6.39 -17.23 12.82
C ILE A 421 -7.40 -17.25 11.67
N GLU A 422 -7.78 -18.44 11.24
CA GLU A 422 -8.79 -18.59 10.19
C GLU A 422 -10.21 -18.51 10.76
N GLU A 423 -10.43 -19.16 11.92
CA GLU A 423 -11.73 -19.21 12.57
C GLU A 423 -11.67 -18.65 13.99
N TRP A 424 -12.54 -17.69 14.28
CA TRP A 424 -12.63 -17.08 15.60
C TRP A 424 -13.38 -17.99 16.58
N SER A 425 -12.78 -18.24 17.75
CA SER A 425 -13.41 -18.91 18.89
C SER A 425 -13.78 -17.88 19.96
N GLN A 426 -14.89 -18.08 20.67
CA GLN A 426 -15.28 -17.23 21.80
C GLN A 426 -14.25 -17.20 22.94
N TYR A 427 -13.35 -18.18 22.98
CA TYR A 427 -12.28 -18.26 23.99
C TYR A 427 -10.98 -17.60 23.53
N TYR A 428 -10.94 -17.01 22.34
CA TYR A 428 -9.76 -16.35 21.82
C TYR A 428 -9.75 -14.87 22.19
N ARG A 429 -8.56 -14.37 22.51
CA ARG A 429 -8.31 -12.95 22.78
C ARG A 429 -7.06 -12.53 22.01
N TYR A 430 -7.14 -11.42 21.26
CA TYR A 430 -5.96 -10.80 20.69
C TYR A 430 -5.25 -10.00 21.77
N VAL A 431 -3.96 -10.25 21.96
CA VAL A 431 -3.12 -9.66 23.01
C VAL A 431 -1.91 -9.02 22.36
N GLN A 432 -1.56 -7.82 22.80
CA GLN A 432 -0.39 -7.10 22.30
C GLN A 432 0.90 -7.77 22.79
N ARG A 433 1.92 -7.88 21.92
CA ARG A 433 3.21 -8.53 22.27
C ARG A 433 4.14 -7.64 23.10
N PHE A 434 3.89 -6.34 23.12
CA PHE A 434 4.55 -5.36 23.98
C PHE A 434 3.54 -4.31 24.45
N MET A 435 3.94 -3.51 25.44
CA MET A 435 3.13 -2.43 26.02
C MET A 435 3.77 -1.09 25.71
N ILE A 436 2.96 -0.09 25.35
CA ILE A 436 3.42 1.30 25.18
C ILE A 436 3.34 1.99 26.54
N GLU A 437 4.44 1.91 27.28
CA GLU A 437 4.57 2.38 28.65
C GLU A 437 5.90 3.13 28.86
N PRO A 438 6.10 3.84 29.99
CA PRO A 438 7.41 4.40 30.30
C PRO A 438 8.49 3.32 30.30
N SER A 439 9.69 3.67 29.84
CA SER A 439 10.84 2.77 29.89
C SER A 439 11.17 2.35 31.34
N ALA A 440 12.01 1.34 31.51
CA ALA A 440 12.54 0.95 32.82
C ALA A 440 13.26 2.12 33.55
N SER A 441 13.74 3.12 32.81
CA SER A 441 14.36 4.35 33.34
C SER A 441 13.36 5.51 33.55
N GLY A 442 12.07 5.29 33.31
CA GLY A 442 11.00 6.28 33.53
C GLY A 442 10.81 7.29 32.40
N VAL A 443 11.39 7.05 31.22
CA VAL A 443 11.20 7.92 30.04
C VAL A 443 9.83 7.66 29.44
N ALA A 444 9.02 8.70 29.27
CA ALA A 444 7.67 8.57 28.69
C ALA A 444 7.73 8.12 27.23
N PRO A 445 6.81 7.24 26.79
CA PRO A 445 6.75 6.80 25.41
C PRO A 445 6.28 7.93 24.50
N LYS A 446 6.89 8.01 23.32
CA LYS A 446 6.57 9.00 22.29
C LYS A 446 6.30 8.33 20.96
N LEU A 447 5.40 8.95 20.20
CA LEU A 447 5.22 8.65 18.79
C LEU A 447 5.84 9.75 17.94
N SER A 448 6.31 9.41 16.75
CA SER A 448 6.76 10.36 15.73
C SER A 448 5.96 10.21 14.45
N GLU A 449 5.96 11.23 13.59
CA GLU A 449 5.41 11.11 12.22
C GLU A 449 6.39 10.41 11.26
N GLY A 450 7.63 10.16 11.70
CA GLY A 450 8.69 9.57 10.88
C GLY A 450 9.17 10.47 9.75
N GLY A 451 10.00 9.90 8.87
CA GLY A 451 10.57 10.62 7.73
C GLY A 451 11.42 11.83 8.14
N SER A 452 11.20 12.97 7.49
CA SER A 452 11.88 14.24 7.83
C SER A 452 11.12 15.08 8.86
N SER A 453 9.96 14.63 9.34
CA SER A 453 9.20 15.35 10.37
C SER A 453 9.91 15.27 11.72
N THR A 454 9.93 16.39 12.44
CA THR A 454 10.44 16.46 13.82
C THR A 454 9.31 16.44 14.86
N THR A 455 8.06 16.31 14.40
CA THR A 455 6.88 16.27 15.27
C THR A 455 6.86 14.97 16.08
N THR A 456 6.67 15.12 17.40
CA THR A 456 6.47 13.99 18.31
C THR A 456 5.23 14.20 19.16
N TYR A 457 4.61 13.09 19.57
CA TYR A 457 3.39 13.06 20.38
C TYR A 457 3.65 12.25 21.64
N ASP A 458 3.26 12.78 22.80
CA ASP A 458 3.25 11.99 24.02
C ASP A 458 2.09 10.99 23.98
N VAL A 459 2.35 9.74 24.35
CA VAL A 459 1.32 8.69 24.43
C VAL A 459 1.06 8.30 25.87
N LYS A 460 -0.23 8.10 26.15
CA LYS A 460 -0.70 7.55 27.41
C LYS A 460 -1.76 6.49 27.13
N ALA A 461 -1.60 5.32 27.75
CA ALA A 461 -2.62 4.29 27.72
C ALA A 461 -3.93 4.80 28.37
N LEU A 462 -5.04 4.69 27.63
CA LEU A 462 -6.39 4.97 28.14
C LEU A 462 -6.98 3.75 28.86
N GLN A 463 -6.61 2.56 28.41
CA GLN A 463 -7.06 1.26 28.89
C GLN A 463 -5.90 0.25 28.78
N GLY A 464 -5.93 -0.82 29.56
CA GLY A 464 -4.93 -1.88 29.54
C GLY A 464 -5.50 -3.20 30.04
N GLU A 465 -4.83 -4.30 29.72
CA GLU A 465 -5.15 -5.64 30.21
C GLU A 465 -4.04 -6.13 31.13
N GLU A 466 -4.40 -6.64 32.31
CA GLU A 466 -3.45 -7.27 33.24
C GLU A 466 -3.68 -8.78 33.26
N TRP A 467 -2.61 -9.53 33.03
CA TRP A 467 -2.62 -10.99 33.07
C TRP A 467 -2.17 -11.48 34.43
N LEU A 468 -3.10 -12.08 35.18
CA LEU A 468 -2.80 -12.64 36.49
C LEU A 468 -2.25 -14.06 36.34
N LEU A 469 -1.08 -14.32 36.92
CA LEU A 469 -0.54 -15.67 37.00
C LEU A 469 -1.54 -16.57 37.75
N LYS A 470 -1.87 -17.73 37.17
CA LYS A 470 -2.65 -18.75 37.87
C LYS A 470 -1.91 -19.15 39.14
N LYS A 471 -2.46 -18.79 40.31
CA LYS A 471 -1.96 -19.23 41.61
C LYS A 471 -2.61 -20.58 41.96
N PRO A 472 -1.90 -21.72 41.81
CA PRO A 472 -2.53 -23.05 41.89
C PRO A 472 -3.15 -23.32 43.26
N SER A 473 -2.59 -22.74 44.32
CA SER A 473 -3.11 -22.84 45.69
C SER A 473 -4.45 -22.12 45.91
N SER A 474 -4.89 -21.28 44.99
CA SER A 474 -6.22 -20.63 45.04
C SER A 474 -7.32 -21.50 44.46
N PHE A 475 -6.95 -22.62 43.83
CA PHE A 475 -7.87 -23.62 43.29
C PHE A 475 -8.25 -24.60 44.41
N THR A 476 -8.81 -24.08 45.50
CA THR A 476 -9.53 -24.95 46.44
C THR A 476 -10.92 -25.16 45.83
N PRO A 477 -11.36 -26.40 45.55
CA PRO A 477 -12.74 -26.63 45.15
C PRO A 477 -13.64 -25.99 46.21
N LEU A 478 -14.38 -24.94 45.82
CA LEU A 478 -15.39 -24.38 46.70
C LEU A 478 -16.51 -25.42 46.74
N THR A 479 -16.48 -26.25 47.77
CA THR A 479 -17.52 -27.25 47.95
C THR A 479 -18.73 -26.48 48.44
N MET A 480 -19.69 -26.25 47.55
CA MET A 480 -21.00 -25.71 47.92
C MET A 480 -21.71 -26.78 48.76
N SER A 481 -21.45 -26.79 50.06
CA SER A 481 -22.10 -27.70 51.02
C SER A 481 -23.45 -27.16 51.52
N GLY A 482 -23.89 -26.03 50.96
CA GLY A 482 -25.14 -25.38 51.31
C GLY A 482 -26.33 -26.27 50.97
N THR A 483 -27.27 -26.33 51.89
CA THR A 483 -28.59 -26.91 51.76
C THR A 483 -29.61 -25.79 51.51
N GLU A 484 -30.86 -26.13 51.17
CA GLU A 484 -31.93 -25.14 51.03
C GLU A 484 -32.13 -24.28 52.30
N ALA A 485 -31.76 -24.80 53.48
CA ALA A 485 -31.80 -24.06 54.75
C ALA A 485 -30.75 -22.95 54.86
N ASP A 486 -29.71 -22.98 54.03
CA ASP A 486 -28.66 -21.96 53.97
C ASP A 486 -29.02 -20.80 53.04
N LEU A 487 -30.13 -20.92 52.29
CA LEU A 487 -30.69 -19.79 51.55
C LEU A 487 -31.32 -18.79 52.53
N PRO A 488 -31.26 -17.48 52.24
CA PRO A 488 -31.99 -16.49 53.01
C PRO A 488 -33.47 -16.88 53.05
N ALA A 489 -34.08 -16.85 54.23
CA ALA A 489 -35.51 -17.11 54.36
C ALA A 489 -36.29 -16.22 53.39
N VAL A 490 -37.36 -16.74 52.77
CA VAL A 490 -38.18 -15.96 51.83
C VAL A 490 -38.65 -14.62 52.43
N SER A 491 -38.82 -14.57 53.76
CA SER A 491 -39.17 -13.35 54.50
C SER A 491 -38.13 -12.23 54.45
N VAL A 492 -36.88 -12.52 54.10
CA VAL A 492 -35.80 -11.51 53.94
C VAL A 492 -35.48 -11.22 52.48
N LEU A 493 -36.14 -11.89 51.53
CA LEU A 493 -36.05 -11.58 50.11
C LEU A 493 -37.10 -10.50 49.79
N VAL A 494 -36.68 -9.45 49.07
CA VAL A 494 -37.56 -8.39 48.59
C VAL A 494 -37.77 -8.59 47.10
N ASP A 495 -39.02 -8.72 46.67
CA ASP A 495 -39.34 -8.69 45.25
C ASP A 495 -39.18 -7.26 44.73
N ILE A 496 -38.33 -7.10 43.72
CA ILE A 496 -38.01 -5.84 43.05
C ILE A 496 -38.60 -5.81 41.64
N SER A 497 -39.53 -6.72 41.33
CA SER A 497 -40.28 -6.69 40.09
C SER A 497 -41.24 -5.49 40.05
N PRO A 498 -41.68 -5.04 38.87
CA PRO A 498 -42.62 -3.93 38.74
C PRO A 498 -43.98 -4.15 39.42
N ASN A 499 -44.30 -5.40 39.83
CA ASN A 499 -45.62 -5.75 40.36
C ASN A 499 -45.61 -6.07 41.87
N GLY A 500 -44.48 -5.82 42.56
CA GLY A 500 -44.25 -6.41 43.89
C GLY A 500 -43.80 -7.83 43.65
#